data_AF-A0A6N6LEQ4-F1
#
_entry.id   AF-A0A6N6LEQ4-F1
#
_cell.length_a   1.000
_cell.length_b   1.000
_cell.length_c   1.000
_cell.angle_alpha   90.00
_cell.angle_beta   90.00
_cell.angle_gamma   90.00
#
_symmetry.space_group_name_H-M   'P 1'
#
loop_
_entity.id
_entity.type
_entity.pdbx_description
1 polymer ?
#
loop_
_entity_poly.entity_id
_entity_poly.type
_entity_poly.pdbx_seq_one_letter_code
_entity_poly.pdbx_strand_id
1 'polypeptide(L)'
;MPDPSPSVAQDPQSRYLRRVERRLKVLDTLEKASLGVFLPADSQQRKHHIELFARLIARQSELPQLNRSTFDEAARMLEQRLEAMQKLLPSDVQHRNRIRRNW
;
A
#
# COMPACT_ATOMS: atom_id res chain seq x y z
N MET A 1 7.49 13.51 31.80
CA MET A 1 7.28 12.90 30.47
C MET A 1 8.65 12.54 29.94
N PRO A 2 9.01 11.26 29.73
CA PRO A 2 10.31 10.95 29.14
C PRO A 2 10.25 11.31 27.64
N ASP A 3 11.22 12.09 27.17
CA ASP A 3 11.40 12.37 25.75
C ASP A 3 11.54 11.06 24.97
N PRO A 4 10.92 10.91 23.78
CA PRO A 4 11.14 9.72 22.97
C PRO A 4 12.62 9.69 22.56
N SER A 5 13.31 8.61 22.94
CA SER A 5 14.72 8.37 22.65
C SER A 5 15.04 8.69 21.17
N PRO A 6 16.13 9.42 20.89
CA PRO A 6 16.45 9.93 19.55
C PRO A 6 16.67 8.84 18.47
N SER A 7 16.72 7.56 18.85
CA SER A 7 16.99 6.42 17.94
C SER A 7 15.81 6.09 17.01
N VAL A 8 14.55 6.26 17.43
CA VAL A 8 13.38 5.90 16.61
C VAL A 8 13.16 6.90 15.46
N ALA A 9 13.62 8.14 15.62
CA ALA A 9 13.51 9.17 14.59
C ALA A 9 14.54 8.99 13.45
N GLN A 10 15.59 8.20 13.66
CA GLN A 10 16.67 8.01 12.69
C GLN A 10 16.57 6.70 11.88
N ASP A 11 15.80 5.72 12.33
CA ASP A 11 15.66 4.44 11.61
C ASP A 11 15.02 4.64 10.21
N PRO A 12 15.72 4.30 9.12
CA PRO A 12 15.21 4.37 7.75
C PRO A 12 13.93 3.56 7.54
N GLN A 13 13.80 2.41 8.20
CA GLN A 13 12.66 1.50 8.05
C GLN A 13 11.40 2.14 8.65
N SER A 14 11.50 2.60 9.90
CA SER A 14 10.43 3.34 10.58
C SER A 14 9.99 4.58 9.82
N ARG A 15 10.94 5.36 9.26
CA ARG A 15 10.62 6.55 8.45
C ARG A 15 9.86 6.19 7.18
N TYR A 16 10.22 5.07 6.55
CA TYR A 16 9.53 4.56 5.37
C TYR A 16 8.12 4.09 5.71
N LEU A 17 7.94 3.28 6.74
CA LEU A 17 6.61 2.82 7.16
C LEU A 17 5.69 3.98 7.53
N ARG A 18 6.19 5.01 8.22
CA ARG A 18 5.42 6.26 8.48
C ARG A 18 4.99 6.97 7.18
N ARG A 19 5.78 6.91 6.11
CA ARG A 19 5.36 7.44 4.81
C ARG A 19 4.28 6.56 4.17
N VAL A 20 4.43 5.24 4.25
CA VAL A 20 3.40 4.29 3.80
C VAL A 20 2.08 4.58 4.51
N GLU A 21 2.07 4.71 5.83
CA GLU A 21 0.89 5.10 6.62
C GLU A 21 0.26 6.41 6.14
N ARG A 22 1.07 7.44 5.86
CA ARG A 22 0.57 8.71 5.32
C ARG A 22 -0.08 8.53 3.95
N ARG A 23 0.42 7.62 3.10
CA ARG A 23 -0.20 7.29 1.81
C ARG A 23 -1.50 6.50 2.00
N LEU A 24 -1.56 5.60 2.96
CA LEU A 24 -2.81 4.91 3.32
C LEU A 24 -3.90 5.90 3.75
N LYS A 25 -3.56 6.96 4.49
CA LYS A 25 -4.52 8.04 4.83
C LYS A 25 -5.09 8.77 3.61
N VAL A 26 -4.33 8.87 2.52
CA VAL A 26 -4.86 9.40 1.25
C VAL A 26 -5.88 8.44 0.68
N LEU A 27 -5.60 7.13 0.68
CA LEU A 27 -6.57 6.10 0.27
C LEU A 27 -7.83 6.12 1.16
N ASP A 28 -7.69 6.37 2.47
CA ASP A 28 -8.84 6.57 3.36
C ASP A 28 -9.70 7.75 2.94
N THR A 29 -9.08 8.84 2.53
CA THR A 29 -9.78 10.04 2.08
C THR A 29 -10.53 9.76 0.77
N LEU A 30 -9.92 9.01 -0.15
CA LEU A 30 -10.57 8.57 -1.39
C LEU A 30 -11.77 7.65 -1.11
N GLU A 31 -11.62 6.66 -0.22
CA GLU A 31 -12.75 5.78 0.14
C GLU A 31 -13.92 6.59 0.73
N LYS A 32 -13.64 7.55 1.61
CA LYS A 32 -14.68 8.43 2.19
C LYS A 32 -15.37 9.30 1.14
N ALA A 33 -14.69 9.62 0.05
CA ALA A 33 -15.25 10.29 -1.12
C ALA A 33 -15.93 9.33 -2.12
N SER A 34 -16.12 8.06 -1.75
CA SER A 34 -16.65 7.00 -2.61
C SER A 34 -15.81 6.74 -3.87
N LEU A 35 -14.50 7.02 -3.80
CA LEU A 35 -13.54 6.77 -4.88
C LEU A 35 -12.73 5.50 -4.57
N GLY A 36 -12.81 4.53 -5.46
CA GLY A 36 -12.02 3.30 -5.41
C GLY A 36 -10.80 3.36 -6.33
N VAL A 37 -9.66 2.83 -5.89
CA VAL A 37 -8.50 2.59 -6.77
C VAL A 37 -8.65 1.22 -7.41
N PHE A 38 -8.55 1.14 -8.74
CA PHE A 38 -8.61 -0.12 -9.45
C PHE A 38 -7.43 -1.03 -9.10
N LEU A 39 -7.71 -2.30 -8.79
CA LEU A 39 -6.71 -3.36 -8.77
C LEU A 39 -6.93 -4.33 -9.94
N PRO A 40 -5.84 -4.77 -10.61
CA PRO A 40 -5.93 -5.84 -11.58
C PRO A 40 -6.52 -7.12 -10.97
N ALA A 41 -7.34 -7.80 -11.77
CA ALA A 41 -7.90 -9.09 -11.37
C ALA A 41 -6.84 -10.19 -11.31
N ASP A 42 -5.87 -10.15 -12.21
CA ASP A 42 -4.73 -11.06 -12.26
C ASP A 42 -3.85 -10.90 -11.01
N SER A 43 -3.57 -12.02 -10.33
CA SER A 43 -2.86 -12.02 -9.05
C SER A 43 -1.38 -11.65 -9.18
N GLN A 44 -0.72 -12.03 -10.28
CA GLN A 44 0.68 -11.68 -10.53
C GLN A 44 0.83 -10.20 -10.83
N GLN A 45 -0.04 -9.64 -11.67
CA GLN A 45 -0.07 -8.20 -11.96
C GLN A 45 -0.40 -7.39 -10.72
N ARG A 46 -1.36 -7.85 -9.90
CA ARG A 46 -1.71 -7.20 -8.63
C ARG A 46 -0.51 -7.16 -7.71
N LYS A 47 0.12 -8.31 -7.45
CA LYS A 47 1.31 -8.40 -6.60
C LYS A 47 2.42 -7.49 -7.12
N HIS A 48 2.73 -7.56 -8.41
CA HIS A 48 3.76 -6.72 -9.04
C HIS A 48 3.49 -5.22 -8.87
N HIS A 49 2.25 -4.76 -9.14
CA HIS A 49 1.90 -3.35 -9.01
C HIS A 49 1.93 -2.87 -7.56
N ILE A 50 1.51 -3.71 -6.60
CA ILE A 50 1.57 -3.37 -5.17
C ILE A 50 3.02 -3.27 -4.70
N GLU A 51 3.87 -4.22 -5.08
CA GLU A 51 5.31 -4.19 -4.77
C GLU A 51 5.99 -2.96 -5.39
N LEU A 52 5.66 -2.64 -6.65
CA LEU A 52 6.15 -1.44 -7.32
C LEU A 52 5.68 -0.19 -6.58
N PHE A 53 4.41 -0.14 -6.16
CA PHE A 53 3.87 1.00 -5.43
C PHE A 53 4.58 1.19 -4.09
N ALA A 54 4.81 0.11 -3.34
CA ALA A 54 5.60 0.14 -2.10
C ALA A 54 7.00 0.74 -2.36
N ARG A 55 7.69 0.30 -3.41
CA ARG A 55 9.01 0.84 -3.79
C ARG A 55 8.97 2.33 -4.13
N LEU A 56 7.95 2.79 -4.84
CA LEU A 56 7.79 4.20 -5.24
C LEU A 56 7.53 5.15 -4.05
N ILE A 57 7.12 4.63 -2.89
CA ILE A 57 6.94 5.42 -1.66
C ILE A 57 8.29 5.71 -0.98
N ALA A 58 9.28 4.83 -1.16
CA ALA A 58 10.61 5.02 -0.58
C ALA A 58 11.36 6.16 -1.27
N ARG A 59 12.16 6.92 -0.50
CA ARG A 59 13.09 7.88 -1.11
C ARG A 59 14.28 7.10 -1.66
N GLN A 60 14.85 7.58 -2.77
CA GLN A 60 16.01 6.93 -3.40
C GLN A 60 17.18 6.74 -2.42
N SER A 61 17.44 7.71 -1.55
CA SER A 61 18.52 7.64 -0.54
C SER A 61 18.32 6.57 0.52
N GLU A 62 17.09 6.12 0.74
CA GLU A 62 16.73 5.13 1.76
C GLU A 62 16.63 3.72 1.18
N LEU A 63 16.43 3.57 -0.13
CA LEU A 63 16.29 2.26 -0.80
C LEU A 63 17.39 1.24 -0.41
N PRO A 64 18.68 1.60 -0.34
CA PRO A 64 19.73 0.64 0.04
C PRO A 64 19.66 0.18 1.51
N GLN A 65 18.93 0.91 2.36
CA GLN A 65 18.84 0.69 3.80
C GLN A 65 17.56 -0.07 4.20
N LEU A 66 16.63 -0.23 3.25
CA LEU A 66 15.38 -0.95 3.46
C LEU A 66 15.58 -2.43 3.17
N ASN A 67 15.18 -3.26 4.12
CA ASN A 67 15.19 -4.71 3.96
C ASN A 67 13.92 -5.19 3.24
N ARG A 68 13.97 -6.44 2.76
CA ARG A 68 12.84 -7.07 2.07
C ARG A 68 11.59 -7.16 2.95
N SER A 69 11.73 -7.50 4.23
CA SER A 69 10.59 -7.63 5.14
C SER A 69 9.81 -6.32 5.32
N THR A 70 10.49 -5.17 5.30
CA THR A 70 9.86 -3.85 5.36
C THR A 70 9.07 -3.54 4.09
N PHE A 71 9.55 -3.98 2.92
CA PHE A 71 8.76 -3.88 1.68
C PHE A 71 7.56 -4.83 1.69
N ASP A 72 7.74 -6.07 2.18
CA ASP A 72 6.66 -7.06 2.28
C ASP A 72 5.56 -6.60 3.26
N GLU A 73 5.93 -5.92 4.33
CA GLU A 73 5.00 -5.29 5.28
C GLU A 73 4.21 -4.16 4.61
N ALA A 74 4.91 -3.23 3.96
CA ALA A 74 4.27 -2.12 3.24
C ALA A 74 3.33 -2.62 2.13
N ALA A 75 3.76 -3.63 1.37
CA ALA A 75 2.96 -4.26 0.33
C ALA A 75 1.68 -4.88 0.92
N ARG A 76 1.77 -5.59 2.05
CA ARG A 76 0.58 -6.14 2.73
C ARG A 76 -0.38 -5.06 3.20
N MET A 77 0.11 -3.97 3.80
CA MET A 77 -0.74 -2.86 4.23
C MET A 77 -1.46 -2.20 3.04
N LEU A 78 -0.73 -1.98 1.95
CA LEU A 78 -1.29 -1.42 0.71
C LEU A 78 -2.32 -2.36 0.09
N GLU A 79 -2.02 -3.66 0.01
CA GLU A 79 -2.91 -4.68 -0.52
C GLU A 79 -4.24 -4.69 0.23
N GLN A 80 -4.21 -4.84 1.56
CA GLN A 80 -5.42 -4.85 2.39
C GLN A 80 -6.29 -3.62 2.14
N ARG A 81 -5.65 -2.44 2.04
CA ARG A 81 -6.37 -1.20 1.82
C ARG A 81 -7.00 -1.11 0.44
N LEU A 82 -6.23 -1.44 -0.59
CA LEU A 82 -6.69 -1.40 -1.98
C LEU A 82 -7.76 -2.46 -2.24
N GLU A 83 -7.66 -3.64 -1.62
CA GLU A 83 -8.70 -4.67 -1.68
C GLU A 83 -10.03 -4.19 -1.08
N ALA A 84 -9.98 -3.53 0.09
CA ALA A 84 -11.17 -2.95 0.71
C ALA A 84 -11.87 -1.92 -0.18
N MET A 85 -11.13 -1.19 -1.03
CA MET A 85 -11.65 -0.20 -1.97
C MET A 85 -12.32 -0.81 -3.21
N GLN A 86 -12.13 -2.10 -3.51
CA GLN A 86 -12.68 -2.71 -4.73
C GLN A 86 -14.23 -2.71 -4.74
N LYS A 87 -14.86 -2.72 -3.56
CA LYS A 87 -16.32 -2.63 -3.40
C LYS A 87 -16.91 -1.28 -3.83
N LEU A 88 -16.07 -0.25 -3.98
CA LEU A 88 -16.46 1.11 -4.37
C LEU A 88 -16.44 1.32 -5.88
N LEU A 89 -15.85 0.39 -6.63
CA LEU A 89 -15.76 0.50 -8.09
C LEU A 89 -17.13 0.30 -8.74
N PRO A 90 -17.33 0.79 -9.98
CA PRO A 90 -18.52 0.48 -10.76
C PRO A 90 -18.80 -1.02 -10.87
N SER A 91 -20.09 -1.40 -10.95
CA SER A 91 -20.54 -2.80 -10.89
C SER A 91 -20.00 -3.67 -12.03
N ASP A 92 -19.80 -3.10 -13.21
CA ASP A 92 -19.19 -3.73 -14.38
C ASP A 92 -17.71 -4.08 -14.12
N VAL A 93 -16.97 -3.18 -13.48
CA VAL A 93 -15.57 -3.40 -13.07
C VAL A 93 -15.50 -4.47 -11.99
N GLN A 94 -16.37 -4.40 -10.98
CA GLN A 94 -16.45 -5.42 -9.93
C GLN A 94 -16.76 -6.80 -10.52
N HIS A 95 -17.69 -6.88 -11.46
CA HIS A 95 -18.08 -8.14 -12.10
C HIS A 95 -16.92 -8.74 -12.90
N ARG A 96 -16.22 -7.93 -13.70
CA ARG A 96 -15.02 -8.36 -14.44
C ARG A 96 -13.91 -8.83 -13.52
N ASN A 97 -13.66 -8.09 -12.44
CA ASN A 97 -12.67 -8.47 -11.44
C ASN A 97 -13.05 -9.76 -10.71
N ARG A 98 -14.34 -9.97 -10.40
CA ARG A 98 -14.84 -11.19 -9.76
C ARG A 98 -14.65 -12.41 -10.66
N ILE A 99 -15.04 -12.34 -11.93
CA ILE A 99 -14.90 -13.46 -12.88
C ILE A 99 -13.44 -13.90 -13.01
N ARG A 100 -12.51 -12.93 -13.06
CA ARG A 100 -11.08 -13.18 -13.23
C ARG A 100 -10.34 -13.51 -11.92
N ARG A 101 -10.99 -13.39 -10.76
CA ARG A 101 -10.44 -13.80 -9.45
C ARG A 101 -10.68 -15.30 -9.17
N ASN A 102 -11.35 -16.01 -10.08
CA ASN A 102 -11.52 -17.45 -10.01
C ASN A 102 -10.18 -18.17 -10.18
N TRP A 103 -9.86 -18.94 -9.15
CA TRP A 103 -8.96 -20.09 -9.20
C TRP A 103 -9.42 -21.08 -10.26
#